data_AF-A0A1V6XAM5-F1
#
_entry.id   AF-A0A1V6XAM5-F1
#
_cell.length_a   1.000
_cell.length_b   1.000
_cell.length_c   1.000
_cell.angle_alpha   90.00
_cell.angle_beta   90.00
_cell.angle_gamma   90.00
#
_symmetry.space_group_name_H-M   'P 1'
#
loop_
_entity.id
_entity.type
_entity.pdbx_description
1 polymer ?
#
loop_
_entity_poly.entity_id
_entity_poly.type
_entity_poly.pdbx_seq_one_letter_code
_entity_poly.pdbx_strand_id
1 'polypeptide(L)'
;MADFLAKPEVSKADIIAVQEPWENPYNDTTEFCQEVRIQTGLGEICFFNIYNECGTTGTVELLNTLLCDDQRRRRRHLMIAGDFNLHHPAWGGIEAIQDLGSDRLIELCDGADLDLWLEPGTVTRDQNGERTTIDLLFGTPALTERLVVCELALDCHADSDHLPIRTLLEVDTVPVVEIKRRLWKAMDTEKFDIFVADNLPMPPLLTTPRQIDDAVDHMIGIVQRGVHESTPWAKPSPHANPSWTKECGEAVKHSRRMFRQYLATHSEEDWETYKLARNQKGKVIKAALRHGFRNFIKEAIDQGPQGLWRVAKWARNRGQQQGSTMPVLKSSEGGVAETDGEKVNLLRKVFFPQPPEADLSDIHTSQRE
;
A
#
# COMPACT_ATOMS: atom_id res chain seq x y z
N MET A 1 -0.61 10.11 1.95
CA MET A 1 0.00 8.77 1.82
C MET A 1 0.55 8.07 3.10
N ALA A 2 1.57 8.58 3.82
CA ALA A 2 2.25 7.79 4.88
C ALA A 2 1.32 7.35 6.04
N ASP A 3 0.39 8.21 6.46
CA ASP A 3 -0.62 7.90 7.49
C ASP A 3 -1.65 6.88 7.01
N PHE A 4 -1.87 6.77 5.69
CA PHE A 4 -2.73 5.77 5.05
C PHE A 4 -2.09 4.38 5.09
N LEU A 5 -0.83 4.29 4.66
CA LEU A 5 -0.06 3.03 4.60
C LEU A 5 0.27 2.45 5.99
N ALA A 6 0.22 3.25 7.06
CA ALA A 6 0.47 2.80 8.43
C ALA A 6 -0.75 2.15 9.12
N LYS A 7 -1.90 2.03 8.44
CA LYS A 7 -3.16 1.59 9.08
C LYS A 7 -3.28 0.07 9.17
N PRO A 8 -3.86 -0.47 10.25
CA PRO A 8 -4.11 -1.90 10.42
C PRO A 8 -5.07 -2.54 9.40
N GLU A 9 -5.94 -1.76 8.75
CA GLU A 9 -6.90 -2.22 7.74
C GLU A 9 -6.27 -2.18 6.35
N VAL A 10 -5.56 -1.09 6.02
CA VAL A 10 -4.76 -0.97 4.79
C VAL A 10 -3.65 -2.01 4.77
N SER A 11 -3.02 -2.32 5.91
CA SER A 11 -2.01 -3.37 6.01
C SER A 11 -2.55 -4.79 5.90
N LYS A 12 -3.88 -4.99 5.87
CA LYS A 12 -4.50 -6.29 5.57
C LYS A 12 -4.75 -6.46 4.07
N ALA A 13 -4.70 -5.37 3.30
CA ALA A 13 -4.84 -5.46 1.87
C ALA A 13 -3.58 -6.10 1.30
N ASP A 14 -3.74 -7.15 0.50
CA ASP A 14 -2.63 -7.77 -0.21
C ASP A 14 -2.01 -6.80 -1.23
N ILE A 15 -2.82 -5.84 -1.72
CA ILE A 15 -2.43 -4.84 -2.70
C ILE A 15 -3.01 -3.50 -2.30
N ILE A 16 -2.17 -2.49 -2.35
CA ILE A 16 -2.56 -1.11 -2.12
C ILE A 16 -2.16 -0.33 -3.36
N ALA A 17 -3.16 0.06 -4.15
CA ALA A 17 -2.98 1.07 -5.19
C ALA A 17 -3.25 2.44 -4.55
N VAL A 18 -2.28 3.35 -4.65
CA VAL A 18 -2.50 4.75 -4.24
C VAL A 18 -2.25 5.63 -5.45
N GLN A 19 -3.25 6.42 -5.77
CA GLN A 19 -3.21 7.40 -6.82
C GLN A 19 -3.38 8.76 -6.14
N GLU A 20 -2.29 9.51 -5.99
CA GLU A 20 -2.37 10.89 -5.55
C GLU A 20 -2.10 11.78 -6.77
N PRO A 21 -2.80 12.92 -6.93
CA PRO A 21 -2.50 13.89 -7.96
C PRO A 21 -1.08 14.41 -7.72
N TRP A 22 -0.13 13.95 -8.52
CA TRP A 22 1.26 14.38 -8.49
C TRP A 22 1.54 15.09 -9.81
N GLU A 23 1.94 16.37 -9.76
CA GLU A 23 2.59 17.00 -10.91
C GLU A 23 3.97 16.37 -11.04
N ASN A 24 4.16 15.51 -12.05
CA ASN A 24 5.47 14.96 -12.36
C ASN A 24 6.30 16.00 -13.14
N PRO A 25 7.47 16.44 -12.63
CA PRO A 25 8.37 17.33 -13.36
C PRO A 25 9.13 16.64 -14.51
N TYR A 26 8.87 15.35 -14.79
CA TYR A 26 9.49 14.57 -15.86
C TYR A 26 8.42 14.07 -16.85
N ASN A 27 8.52 14.51 -18.10
CA ASN A 27 7.43 14.53 -19.09
C ASN A 27 7.35 13.31 -20.04
N ASP A 28 8.01 12.18 -19.74
CA ASP A 28 8.36 11.20 -20.80
C ASP A 28 8.04 9.72 -20.53
N THR A 29 7.11 9.40 -19.64
CA THR A 29 6.72 7.99 -19.37
C THR A 29 5.21 7.79 -19.41
N THR A 30 4.79 6.61 -19.88
CA THR A 30 3.41 6.07 -19.85
C THR A 30 2.96 5.82 -18.40
N GLU A 31 2.89 6.85 -17.57
CA GLU A 31 2.67 6.76 -16.11
C GLU A 31 1.20 6.70 -15.71
N PHE A 32 0.33 7.00 -16.67
CA PHE A 32 -1.11 7.07 -16.51
C PHE A 32 -1.80 5.70 -16.48
N CYS A 33 -1.06 4.61 -16.73
CA CYS A 33 -1.56 3.24 -16.59
C CYS A 33 -0.47 2.34 -16.02
N GLN A 34 -0.74 1.73 -14.86
CA GLN A 34 0.18 0.80 -14.19
C GLN A 34 -0.43 -0.59 -14.13
N GLU A 35 0.31 -1.60 -14.60
CA GLU A 35 -0.08 -3.00 -14.53
C GLU A 35 0.58 -3.69 -13.33
N VAL A 36 -0.23 -4.35 -12.49
CA VAL A 36 0.22 -5.26 -11.44
C VAL A 36 -0.30 -6.65 -11.78
N ARG A 37 0.57 -7.66 -11.66
CA ARG A 37 0.20 -9.07 -11.87
C ARG A 37 0.39 -9.87 -10.61
N ILE A 38 -0.60 -10.69 -10.30
CA ILE A 38 -0.72 -11.37 -9.02
C ILE A 38 -0.96 -12.84 -9.31
N GLN A 39 -0.08 -13.69 -8.81
CA GLN A 39 -0.28 -15.13 -8.91
C GLN A 39 -1.16 -15.62 -7.76
N THR A 40 -2.29 -16.22 -8.09
CA THR A 40 -3.24 -16.80 -7.14
C THR A 40 -3.54 -18.26 -7.49
N GLY A 41 -4.32 -18.95 -6.65
CA GLY A 41 -4.84 -20.28 -6.97
C GLY A 41 -5.78 -20.31 -8.19
N LEU A 42 -6.35 -19.17 -8.58
CA LEU A 42 -7.15 -19.02 -9.80
C LEU A 42 -6.29 -18.85 -11.05
N GLY A 43 -4.99 -18.57 -10.89
CA GLY A 43 -4.09 -18.17 -11.97
C GLY A 43 -3.59 -16.73 -11.79
N GLU A 44 -3.09 -16.16 -12.88
CA GLU A 44 -2.61 -14.77 -12.91
C GLU A 44 -3.81 -13.82 -12.96
N ILE A 45 -3.93 -12.96 -11.94
CA ILE A 45 -4.84 -11.83 -11.93
C ILE A 45 -4.07 -10.59 -12.39
N CYS A 46 -4.62 -9.88 -13.37
CA CYS A 46 -4.06 -8.63 -13.88
C CYS A 46 -4.88 -7.44 -13.37
N PHE A 47 -4.20 -6.52 -12.72
CA PHE A 47 -4.77 -5.30 -12.18
C PHE A 47 -4.18 -4.09 -12.91
N PHE A 48 -5.04 -3.21 -13.43
CA PHE A 48 -4.63 -1.97 -14.06
C PHE A 48 -5.09 -0.80 -13.20
N ASN A 49 -4.14 0.04 -12.77
CA ASN A 49 -4.42 1.32 -12.14
C ASN A 49 -4.32 2.42 -13.20
N ILE A 50 -5.39 3.20 -13.37
CA ILE A 50 -5.56 4.17 -14.45
C ILE A 50 -5.72 5.58 -13.89
N TYR A 51 -4.94 6.52 -14.42
CA TYR A 51 -5.20 7.95 -14.30
C TYR A 51 -5.55 8.50 -15.66
N ASN A 52 -6.74 9.06 -15.81
CA ASN A 52 -7.08 9.86 -16.97
C ASN A 52 -7.10 11.33 -16.57
N GLU A 53 -6.33 12.15 -17.28
CA GLU A 53 -6.23 13.57 -17.00
C GLU A 53 -7.57 14.26 -17.34
N CYS A 54 -7.99 15.19 -16.48
CA CYS A 54 -9.26 15.90 -16.63
C CYS A 54 -9.38 16.58 -18.01
N GLY A 55 -10.52 16.35 -18.68
CA GLY A 55 -10.80 16.89 -20.00
C GLY A 55 -10.09 16.18 -21.15
N THR A 56 -9.41 15.05 -20.89
CA THR A 56 -8.73 14.24 -21.91
C THR A 56 -9.30 12.83 -22.00
N THR A 57 -9.01 12.14 -23.10
CA THR A 57 -9.37 10.74 -23.33
C THR A 57 -8.16 9.86 -23.66
N GLY A 58 -6.94 10.40 -23.52
CA GLY A 58 -5.71 9.75 -23.97
C GLY A 58 -5.44 8.41 -23.26
N THR A 59 -5.74 8.33 -21.97
CA THR A 59 -5.55 7.08 -21.21
C THR A 59 -6.63 6.05 -21.55
N VAL A 60 -7.83 6.47 -21.94
CA VAL A 60 -8.89 5.57 -22.43
C VAL A 60 -8.50 4.94 -23.77
N GLU A 61 -7.82 5.68 -24.64
CA GLU A 61 -7.27 5.13 -25.90
C GLU A 61 -6.11 4.14 -25.66
N LEU A 62 -5.26 4.42 -24.68
CA LEU A 62 -4.23 3.47 -24.24
C LEU A 62 -4.88 2.19 -23.71
N LEU A 63 -5.95 2.32 -22.91
CA LEU A 63 -6.69 1.18 -22.40
C LEU A 63 -7.27 0.33 -23.54
N ASN A 64 -7.81 0.94 -24.59
CA ASN A 64 -8.26 0.22 -25.78
C ASN A 64 -7.16 -0.67 -26.37
N THR A 65 -5.93 -0.15 -26.47
CA THR A 65 -4.79 -0.93 -26.98
C THR A 65 -4.46 -2.10 -26.07
N LEU A 66 -4.51 -1.89 -24.75
CA LEU A 66 -4.23 -2.93 -23.75
C LEU A 66 -5.30 -4.03 -23.73
N LEU A 67 -6.57 -3.66 -23.88
CA LEU A 67 -7.69 -4.61 -23.92
C LEU A 67 -7.85 -5.29 -25.28
N CYS A 68 -7.36 -4.68 -26.37
CA CYS A 68 -7.39 -5.25 -27.70
C CYS A 68 -6.20 -6.18 -28.03
N ASP A 69 -5.17 -6.22 -27.19
CA ASP A 69 -4.07 -7.18 -27.33
C ASP A 69 -4.61 -8.62 -27.16
N ASP A 70 -4.46 -9.43 -28.20
CA ASP A 70 -5.05 -10.77 -28.33
C ASP A 70 -4.54 -11.75 -27.24
N GLN A 71 -3.35 -11.49 -26.69
CA GLN A 71 -2.83 -12.23 -25.53
C GLN A 71 -3.53 -11.85 -24.23
N ARG A 72 -3.99 -10.59 -24.11
CA ARG A 72 -4.64 -10.04 -22.92
C ARG A 72 -6.15 -10.28 -22.94
N ARG A 73 -6.79 -10.33 -24.12
CA ARG A 73 -8.20 -10.75 -24.29
C ARG A 73 -8.49 -12.16 -23.77
N ARG A 74 -7.49 -13.04 -23.76
CA ARG A 74 -7.61 -14.40 -23.20
C ARG A 74 -7.51 -14.45 -21.68
N ARG A 75 -7.18 -13.33 -21.02
CA ARG A 75 -7.06 -13.28 -19.56
C ARG A 75 -8.45 -13.27 -18.94
N ARG A 76 -8.73 -14.31 -18.17
CA ARG A 76 -10.01 -14.51 -17.49
C ARG A 76 -10.14 -13.72 -16.19
N HIS A 77 -9.05 -13.12 -15.71
CA HIS A 77 -8.98 -12.49 -14.39
C HIS A 77 -8.38 -11.09 -14.53
N LEU A 78 -9.20 -10.14 -14.98
CA LEU A 78 -8.80 -8.78 -15.25
C LEU A 78 -9.62 -7.82 -14.37
N MET A 79 -8.93 -6.85 -13.75
CA MET A 79 -9.53 -5.75 -12.99
C MET A 79 -8.89 -4.43 -13.40
N ILE A 80 -9.69 -3.38 -13.47
CA ILE A 80 -9.27 -2.03 -13.79
C ILE A 80 -9.80 -1.09 -12.70
N ALA A 81 -8.94 -0.25 -12.14
CA ALA A 81 -9.27 0.76 -11.17
C ALA A 81 -8.66 2.11 -11.53
N GLY A 82 -9.23 3.19 -11.01
CA GLY A 82 -8.51 4.43 -10.82
C GLY A 82 -9.37 5.66 -11.05
N ASP A 83 -8.72 6.82 -11.04
CA ASP A 83 -9.35 8.10 -11.34
C ASP A 83 -9.45 8.32 -12.86
N PHE A 84 -10.67 8.21 -13.39
CA PHE A 84 -10.95 8.41 -14.80
C PHE A 84 -11.24 9.86 -15.16
N ASN A 85 -11.51 10.76 -14.19
CA ASN A 85 -11.95 12.14 -14.47
C ASN A 85 -13.01 12.24 -15.60
N LEU A 86 -13.91 11.25 -15.71
CA LEU A 86 -14.95 11.17 -16.71
C LEU A 86 -16.31 10.98 -16.05
N HIS A 87 -17.29 11.71 -16.54
CA HIS A 87 -18.66 11.66 -16.05
C HIS A 87 -19.58 10.98 -17.07
N HIS A 88 -20.49 10.13 -16.60
CA HIS A 88 -21.51 9.49 -17.42
C HIS A 88 -22.66 8.97 -16.56
N PRO A 89 -23.92 9.01 -17.04
CA PRO A 89 -25.06 8.51 -16.28
C PRO A 89 -24.97 7.05 -15.81
N ALA A 90 -24.28 6.20 -16.57
CA ALA A 90 -24.11 4.77 -16.28
C ALA A 90 -23.33 4.48 -14.99
N TRP A 91 -22.43 5.37 -14.55
CA TRP A 91 -21.70 5.22 -13.28
C TRP A 91 -21.90 6.38 -12.32
N GLY A 92 -22.13 7.60 -12.82
CA GLY A 92 -22.39 8.78 -12.00
C GLY A 92 -23.85 8.96 -11.58
N GLY A 93 -24.75 8.08 -12.03
CA GLY A 93 -26.18 8.18 -11.79
C GLY A 93 -26.88 9.14 -12.75
N ILE A 94 -28.21 9.15 -12.71
CA ILE A 94 -29.07 9.82 -13.72
C ILE A 94 -28.78 11.32 -13.85
N GLU A 95 -28.30 11.97 -12.80
CA GLU A 95 -28.01 13.41 -12.79
C GLU A 95 -26.61 13.77 -13.33
N ALA A 96 -25.76 12.77 -13.60
CA ALA A 96 -24.42 13.02 -14.12
C ALA A 96 -24.45 13.52 -15.57
N ILE A 97 -23.78 14.64 -15.81
CA ILE A 97 -23.57 15.18 -17.16
C ILE A 97 -22.50 14.33 -17.84
N GLN A 98 -22.78 13.85 -19.04
CA GLN A 98 -21.86 13.02 -19.79
C GLN A 98 -20.71 13.84 -20.40
N ASP A 99 -19.48 13.39 -20.20
CA ASP A 99 -18.29 13.91 -20.86
C ASP A 99 -18.04 13.30 -22.24
N LEU A 100 -17.30 14.04 -23.07
CA LEU A 100 -16.84 13.57 -24.38
C LEU A 100 -15.82 12.44 -24.19
N GLY A 101 -16.11 11.25 -24.72
CA GLY A 101 -15.27 10.06 -24.58
C GLY A 101 -15.68 9.10 -23.46
N SER A 102 -16.68 9.44 -22.65
CA SER A 102 -17.25 8.53 -21.66
C SER A 102 -17.90 7.28 -22.29
N ASP A 103 -18.62 7.45 -23.41
CA ASP A 103 -19.19 6.31 -24.17
C ASP A 103 -18.10 5.33 -24.59
N ARG A 104 -16.92 5.85 -24.95
CA ARG A 104 -15.80 5.01 -25.36
C ARG A 104 -15.34 4.12 -24.23
N LEU A 105 -15.30 4.61 -23.00
CA LEU A 105 -14.96 3.79 -21.84
C LEU A 105 -15.97 2.64 -21.65
N ILE A 106 -17.26 2.90 -21.82
CA ILE A 106 -18.32 1.87 -21.76
C ILE A 106 -18.10 0.82 -22.84
N GLU A 107 -17.95 1.24 -24.10
CA GLU A 107 -17.72 0.32 -25.22
C GLU A 107 -16.50 -0.58 -24.99
N LEU A 108 -15.43 -0.03 -24.40
CA LEU A 108 -14.22 -0.79 -24.09
C LEU A 108 -14.43 -1.78 -22.96
N CYS A 109 -15.12 -1.39 -21.89
CA CYS A 109 -15.43 -2.28 -20.79
C CYS A 109 -16.39 -3.39 -21.24
N ASP A 110 -17.45 -3.06 -21.98
CA ASP A 110 -18.39 -4.03 -22.55
C ASP A 110 -17.68 -5.00 -23.51
N GLY A 111 -16.81 -4.49 -24.37
CA GLY A 111 -16.02 -5.30 -25.31
C GLY A 111 -15.00 -6.23 -24.64
N ALA A 112 -14.61 -5.93 -23.39
CA ALA A 112 -13.72 -6.72 -22.57
C ALA A 112 -14.44 -7.54 -21.49
N ASP A 113 -15.78 -7.55 -21.47
CA ASP A 113 -16.61 -8.22 -20.48
C ASP A 113 -16.24 -7.77 -19.06
N LEU A 114 -16.23 -6.45 -18.83
CA LEU A 114 -15.86 -5.80 -17.58
C LEU A 114 -17.07 -5.13 -16.93
N ASP A 115 -17.47 -5.61 -15.76
CA ASP A 115 -18.57 -5.07 -15.00
C ASP A 115 -18.10 -3.98 -14.03
N LEU A 116 -18.86 -2.88 -13.93
CA LEU A 116 -18.66 -1.88 -12.88
C LEU A 116 -19.06 -2.47 -11.51
N TRP A 117 -18.15 -2.42 -10.54
CA TRP A 117 -18.39 -3.00 -9.21
C TRP A 117 -18.95 -2.01 -8.19
N LEU A 118 -18.83 -0.71 -8.44
CA LEU A 118 -19.47 0.31 -7.61
C LEU A 118 -20.90 0.55 -8.08
N GLU A 119 -21.78 0.82 -7.12
CA GLU A 119 -23.16 1.23 -7.44
C GLU A 119 -23.16 2.57 -8.18
N PRO A 120 -23.88 2.70 -9.31
CA PRO A 120 -23.99 3.96 -10.03
C PRO A 120 -24.50 5.10 -9.13
N GLY A 121 -23.82 6.24 -9.17
CA GLY A 121 -24.09 7.40 -8.31
C GLY A 121 -23.34 7.38 -6.98
N THR A 122 -22.50 6.38 -6.71
CA THR A 122 -21.61 6.38 -5.55
C THR A 122 -20.62 7.53 -5.64
N VAL A 123 -20.76 8.53 -4.78
CA VAL A 123 -19.83 9.68 -4.73
C VAL A 123 -18.44 9.18 -4.35
N THR A 124 -17.47 9.32 -5.25
CA THR A 124 -16.06 8.95 -5.02
C THR A 124 -15.15 10.14 -4.84
N ARG A 125 -15.60 11.34 -5.23
CA ARG A 125 -14.93 12.60 -4.93
C ARG A 125 -15.93 13.58 -4.33
N ASP A 126 -15.57 14.17 -3.21
CA ASP A 126 -16.33 15.21 -2.52
C ASP A 126 -15.42 16.41 -2.23
N GLN A 127 -15.59 17.47 -3.04
CA GLN A 127 -14.81 18.69 -2.92
C GLN A 127 -15.74 19.90 -2.87
N ASN A 128 -15.82 20.58 -1.71
CA ASN A 128 -16.54 21.85 -1.55
C ASN A 128 -18.00 21.82 -2.05
N GLY A 129 -18.71 20.69 -1.91
CA GLY A 129 -20.09 20.53 -2.36
C GLY A 129 -20.23 20.03 -3.81
N GLU A 130 -19.14 19.97 -4.57
CA GLU A 130 -19.08 19.25 -5.84
C GLU A 130 -18.84 17.77 -5.55
N ARG A 131 -19.89 16.96 -5.76
CA ARG A 131 -19.89 15.52 -5.52
C ARG A 131 -19.93 14.82 -6.87
N THR A 132 -18.90 14.03 -7.17
CA THR A 132 -18.77 13.35 -8.46
C THR A 132 -18.38 11.88 -8.27
N THR A 133 -18.67 11.08 -9.29
CA THR A 133 -18.29 9.66 -9.38
C THR A 133 -17.30 9.53 -10.54
N ILE A 134 -16.02 9.61 -10.22
CA ILE A 134 -14.94 9.62 -11.23
C ILE A 134 -13.87 8.56 -10.96
N ASP A 135 -13.85 7.99 -9.76
CA ASP A 135 -12.98 6.87 -9.41
C ASP A 135 -13.77 5.58 -9.65
N LEU A 136 -13.40 4.82 -10.68
CA LEU A 136 -14.17 3.68 -11.13
C LEU A 136 -13.39 2.39 -10.92
N LEU A 137 -14.13 1.30 -10.68
CA LEU A 137 -13.57 -0.03 -10.52
C LEU A 137 -14.38 -1.04 -11.33
N PHE A 138 -13.70 -1.71 -12.25
CA PHE A 138 -14.27 -2.71 -13.14
C PHE A 138 -13.56 -4.05 -12.97
N GLY A 139 -14.27 -5.15 -13.19
CA GLY A 139 -13.65 -6.46 -13.27
C GLY A 139 -14.42 -7.48 -14.07
N THR A 140 -13.71 -8.50 -14.54
CA THR A 140 -14.29 -9.59 -15.35
C THR A 140 -15.23 -10.47 -14.52
N PRO A 141 -16.24 -11.12 -15.12
CA PRO A 141 -17.19 -11.99 -14.43
C PRO A 141 -16.55 -13.03 -13.50
N ALA A 142 -15.43 -13.64 -13.91
CA ALA A 142 -14.75 -14.64 -13.07
C ALA A 142 -14.16 -14.06 -11.77
N LEU A 143 -13.86 -12.75 -11.74
CA LEU A 143 -13.50 -12.04 -10.50
C LEU A 143 -14.75 -11.52 -9.78
N THR A 144 -15.79 -11.12 -10.51
CA THR A 144 -17.08 -10.72 -9.93
C THR A 144 -17.68 -11.85 -9.09
N GLU A 145 -17.57 -13.11 -9.52
CA GLU A 145 -17.98 -14.30 -8.73
C GLU A 145 -17.22 -14.45 -7.39
N ARG A 146 -16.06 -13.79 -7.25
CA ARG A 146 -15.22 -13.80 -6.04
C ARG A 146 -15.31 -12.49 -5.27
N LEU A 147 -16.10 -11.53 -5.74
CA LEU A 147 -16.25 -10.23 -5.11
C LEU A 147 -17.05 -10.37 -3.82
N VAL A 148 -16.39 -10.08 -2.70
CA VAL A 148 -17.02 -10.09 -1.37
C VAL A 148 -17.58 -8.71 -1.04
N VAL A 149 -16.82 -7.64 -1.34
CA VAL A 149 -17.28 -6.26 -1.15
C VAL A 149 -16.56 -5.31 -2.11
N CYS A 150 -17.27 -4.29 -2.58
CA CYS A 150 -16.74 -3.09 -3.20
C CYS A 150 -17.49 -1.87 -2.64
N GLU A 151 -16.83 -1.07 -1.79
CA GLU A 151 -17.49 0.03 -1.08
C GLU A 151 -16.51 1.16 -0.69
N LEU A 152 -17.05 2.30 -0.25
CA LEU A 152 -16.24 3.38 0.29
C LEU A 152 -15.65 3.02 1.66
N ALA A 153 -14.32 3.11 1.79
CA ALA A 153 -13.57 2.86 3.01
C ALA A 153 -13.34 4.15 3.82
N LEU A 154 -14.42 4.76 4.32
CA LEU A 154 -14.34 6.04 5.04
C LEU A 154 -13.48 5.98 6.32
N ASP A 155 -13.32 4.78 6.90
CA ASP A 155 -12.36 4.45 7.96
C ASP A 155 -10.88 4.62 7.54
N CYS A 156 -10.64 4.54 6.24
CA CYS A 156 -9.36 4.71 5.57
C CYS A 156 -9.16 6.10 4.96
N HIS A 157 -10.09 7.05 5.13
CA HIS A 157 -9.94 8.42 4.61
C HIS A 157 -8.69 9.13 5.14
N ALA A 158 -8.08 9.97 4.30
CA ALA A 158 -6.79 10.61 4.56
C ALA A 158 -6.80 12.12 4.25
N ASP A 159 -7.94 12.79 4.44
CA ASP A 159 -8.16 14.21 4.13
C ASP A 159 -8.01 14.59 2.65
N SER A 160 -8.06 13.62 1.75
CA SER A 160 -8.23 13.86 0.32
C SER A 160 -9.70 14.18 0.03
N ASP A 161 -9.93 14.93 -1.02
CA ASP A 161 -11.22 15.08 -1.69
C ASP A 161 -11.70 13.78 -2.35
N HIS A 162 -10.78 12.88 -2.76
CA HIS A 162 -11.13 11.53 -3.17
C HIS A 162 -11.42 10.65 -1.95
N LEU A 163 -12.50 9.88 -2.05
CA LEU A 163 -12.96 8.92 -1.07
C LEU A 163 -12.37 7.55 -1.42
N PRO A 164 -11.66 6.91 -0.49
CA PRO A 164 -11.01 5.64 -0.76
C PRO A 164 -12.05 4.53 -1.02
N ILE A 165 -11.79 3.70 -2.02
CA ILE A 165 -12.59 2.51 -2.34
C ILE A 165 -11.87 1.28 -1.79
N ARG A 166 -12.61 0.39 -1.12
CA ARG A 166 -12.14 -0.91 -0.66
C ARG A 166 -12.83 -2.00 -1.47
N THR A 167 -12.01 -2.90 -1.98
CA THR A 167 -12.46 -4.08 -2.70
C THR A 167 -11.84 -5.32 -2.08
N LEU A 168 -12.67 -6.32 -1.79
CA LEU A 168 -12.25 -7.59 -1.22
C LEU A 168 -12.63 -8.72 -2.18
N LEU A 169 -11.64 -9.50 -2.59
CA LEU A 169 -11.83 -10.68 -3.42
C LEU A 169 -11.49 -11.94 -2.61
N GLU A 170 -12.33 -12.97 -2.69
CA GLU A 170 -12.05 -14.28 -2.12
C GLU A 170 -11.20 -15.11 -3.09
N VAL A 171 -9.88 -15.00 -2.95
CA VAL A 171 -8.90 -15.70 -3.78
C VAL A 171 -7.88 -16.44 -2.93
N ASP A 172 -7.49 -17.63 -3.38
CA ASP A 172 -6.43 -18.40 -2.73
C ASP A 172 -5.07 -17.73 -3.00
N THR A 173 -4.44 -17.19 -1.95
CA THR A 173 -3.09 -16.63 -2.01
C THR A 173 -2.09 -17.54 -1.31
N VAL A 174 -0.81 -17.47 -1.71
CA VAL A 174 0.25 -18.15 -0.97
C VAL A 174 0.44 -17.41 0.35
N PRO A 175 0.20 -18.03 1.52
CA PRO A 175 0.31 -17.34 2.79
C PRO A 175 1.76 -16.93 3.03
N VAL A 176 1.99 -15.62 3.17
CA VAL A 176 3.28 -15.11 3.66
C VAL A 176 3.41 -15.54 5.13
N VAL A 177 4.48 -16.27 5.46
CA VAL A 177 4.78 -16.62 6.85
C VAL A 177 5.21 -15.36 7.58
N GLU A 178 4.26 -14.68 8.22
CA GLU A 178 4.54 -13.52 9.06
C GLU A 178 5.24 -13.96 10.36
N ILE A 179 6.48 -13.53 10.56
CA ILE A 179 7.15 -13.64 11.85
C ILE A 179 6.52 -12.60 12.80
N LYS A 180 5.52 -13.03 13.57
CA LYS A 180 4.85 -12.19 14.56
C LYS A 180 5.81 -11.88 15.71
N ARG A 181 6.02 -10.59 16.00
CA ARG A 181 6.77 -10.09 17.16
C ARG A 181 5.89 -9.17 18.01
N ARG A 182 6.08 -9.09 19.32
CA ARG A 182 5.33 -8.17 20.19
C ARG A 182 5.84 -6.72 20.06
N LEU A 183 4.94 -5.74 20.16
CA LEU A 183 5.28 -4.32 20.20
C LEU A 183 5.46 -3.86 21.66
N TRP A 184 6.60 -4.19 22.26
CA TRP A 184 6.86 -3.94 23.68
C TRP A 184 6.72 -2.47 24.10
N LYS A 185 7.06 -1.52 23.22
CA LYS A 185 6.92 -0.08 23.50
C LYS A 185 5.46 0.39 23.66
N ALA A 186 4.50 -0.41 23.21
CA ALA A 186 3.07 -0.11 23.30
C ALA A 186 2.35 -0.98 24.33
N MET A 187 3.10 -1.69 25.20
CA MET A 187 2.51 -2.41 26.32
C MET A 187 1.76 -1.45 27.23
N ASP A 188 0.54 -1.81 27.59
CA ASP A 188 -0.17 -1.19 28.70
C ASP A 188 0.37 -1.76 30.01
N THR A 189 1.28 -1.04 30.65
CA THR A 189 1.98 -1.50 31.86
C THR A 189 1.01 -1.65 33.03
N GLU A 190 0.04 -0.76 33.18
CA GLU A 190 -0.95 -0.83 34.25
C GLU A 190 -1.84 -2.07 34.09
N LYS A 191 -2.35 -2.31 32.87
CA LYS A 191 -3.12 -3.53 32.57
C LYS A 191 -2.31 -4.80 32.81
N PHE A 192 -1.02 -4.80 32.47
CA PHE A 192 -0.12 -5.92 32.71
C PHE A 192 0.07 -6.19 34.21
N ASP A 193 0.38 -5.14 34.98
CA ASP A 193 0.67 -5.25 36.41
C ASP A 193 -0.55 -5.76 37.18
N ILE A 194 -1.74 -5.22 36.90
CA ILE A 194 -3.00 -5.67 37.50
C ILE A 194 -3.24 -7.14 37.16
N PHE A 195 -3.12 -7.53 35.88
CA PHE A 195 -3.35 -8.91 35.46
C PHE A 195 -2.41 -9.88 36.17
N VAL A 196 -1.11 -9.57 36.23
CA VAL A 196 -0.13 -10.44 36.88
C VAL A 196 -0.41 -10.53 38.37
N ALA A 197 -0.66 -9.40 39.05
CA ALA A 197 -0.96 -9.38 40.48
C ALA A 197 -2.20 -10.22 40.84
N ASP A 198 -3.28 -10.12 40.05
CA ASP A 198 -4.53 -10.85 40.30
C ASP A 198 -4.41 -12.36 40.03
N ASN A 199 -3.45 -12.77 39.18
CA ASN A 199 -3.30 -14.16 38.75
C ASN A 199 -2.09 -14.86 39.36
N LEU A 200 -1.21 -14.16 40.09
CA LEU A 200 -0.04 -14.77 40.71
C LEU A 200 -0.45 -15.53 41.97
N PRO A 201 -0.32 -16.87 42.01
CA PRO A 201 -0.66 -17.63 43.20
C PRO A 201 0.40 -17.40 44.28
N MET A 202 -0.01 -17.46 45.55
CA MET A 202 0.94 -17.70 46.64
C MET A 202 1.53 -19.11 46.48
N PRO A 203 2.85 -19.27 46.33
CA PRO A 203 3.44 -20.58 46.12
C PRO A 203 3.21 -21.46 47.37
N PRO A 204 2.74 -22.70 47.20
CA PRO A 204 2.66 -23.66 48.30
C PRO A 204 4.07 -24.09 48.74
N LEU A 205 4.17 -24.91 49.80
CA LEU A 205 5.46 -25.45 50.24
C LEU A 205 6.04 -26.36 49.15
N LEU A 206 7.08 -25.89 48.44
CA LEU A 206 7.75 -26.62 47.37
C LEU A 206 8.85 -27.49 47.98
N THR A 207 8.70 -28.82 47.90
CA THR A 207 9.60 -29.77 48.58
C THR A 207 10.33 -30.72 47.62
N THR A 208 9.92 -30.74 46.36
CA THR A 208 10.51 -31.60 45.32
C THR A 208 10.91 -30.76 44.09
N PRO A 209 11.95 -31.16 43.34
CA PRO A 209 12.35 -30.47 42.10
C PRO A 209 11.18 -30.30 41.12
N ARG A 210 10.35 -31.35 40.95
CA ARG A 210 9.18 -31.30 40.06
C ARG A 210 8.15 -30.24 40.47
N GLN A 211 7.89 -30.07 41.77
CA GLN A 211 6.99 -29.03 42.25
C GLN A 211 7.53 -27.62 41.98
N ILE A 212 8.86 -27.46 41.99
CA ILE A 212 9.51 -26.19 41.63
C ILE A 212 9.32 -25.92 40.15
N ASP A 213 9.58 -26.90 39.28
CA ASP A 213 9.41 -26.77 37.83
C ASP A 213 7.95 -26.43 37.47
N ASP A 214 6.98 -27.17 38.03
CA ASP A 214 5.55 -26.93 37.80
C ASP A 214 5.12 -25.51 38.23
N ALA A 215 5.65 -25.01 39.36
CA ALA A 215 5.38 -23.65 39.83
C ALA A 215 6.00 -22.59 38.92
N VAL A 216 7.22 -22.82 38.44
CA VAL A 216 7.91 -21.93 37.49
C VAL A 216 7.15 -21.88 36.16
N ASP A 217 6.76 -23.01 35.61
CA ASP A 217 5.98 -23.09 34.36
C ASP A 217 4.63 -22.38 34.52
N HIS A 218 3.97 -22.53 35.67
CA HIS A 218 2.73 -21.82 35.96
C HIS A 218 2.93 -20.29 35.98
N MET A 219 3.98 -19.79 36.64
CA MET A 219 4.32 -18.35 36.66
C MET A 219 4.66 -17.83 35.27
N ILE A 220 5.46 -18.57 34.50
CA ILE A 220 5.78 -18.23 33.10
C ILE A 220 4.49 -18.15 32.28
N GLY A 221 3.57 -19.10 32.46
CA GLY A 221 2.27 -19.09 31.81
C GLY A 221 1.42 -17.86 32.16
N ILE A 222 1.41 -17.43 33.43
CA ILE A 222 0.71 -16.20 33.85
C ILE A 222 1.33 -14.96 33.18
N VAL A 223 2.66 -14.84 33.23
CA VAL A 223 3.37 -13.71 32.59
C VAL A 223 3.11 -13.68 31.09
N GLN A 224 3.15 -14.82 30.42
CA GLN A 224 2.86 -14.91 28.98
C GLN A 224 1.41 -14.51 28.65
N ARG A 225 0.43 -14.89 29.47
CA ARG A 225 -0.96 -14.43 29.32
C ARG A 225 -1.09 -12.93 29.58
N GLY A 226 -0.41 -12.42 30.60
CA GLY A 226 -0.34 -10.97 30.86
C GLY A 226 0.21 -10.21 29.66
N VAL A 227 1.33 -10.66 29.10
CA VAL A 227 1.90 -10.11 27.86
C VAL A 227 0.90 -10.21 26.70
N HIS A 228 0.17 -11.32 26.59
CA HIS A 228 -0.81 -11.50 25.51
C HIS A 228 -1.90 -10.44 25.56
N GLU A 229 -2.42 -10.17 26.76
CA GLU A 229 -3.52 -9.23 27.01
C GLU A 229 -3.09 -7.76 26.99
N SER A 230 -1.85 -7.46 27.40
CA SER A 230 -1.36 -6.09 27.57
C SER A 230 -0.54 -5.56 26.40
N THR A 231 0.06 -6.46 25.60
CA THR A 231 1.06 -6.08 24.59
C THR A 231 0.57 -6.42 23.19
N PRO A 232 0.26 -5.43 22.34
CA PRO A 232 -0.18 -5.71 20.98
C PRO A 232 0.92 -6.38 20.15
N TRP A 233 0.53 -7.14 19.12
CA TRP A 233 1.45 -7.63 18.11
C TRP A 233 1.99 -6.46 17.27
N ALA A 234 3.29 -6.44 17.04
CA ALA A 234 3.91 -5.51 16.10
C ALA A 234 3.56 -5.93 14.68
N LYS A 235 3.22 -4.93 13.87
CA LYS A 235 3.01 -5.07 12.43
C LYS A 235 4.15 -4.33 11.74
N PRO A 236 5.30 -4.98 11.54
CA PRO A 236 6.41 -4.34 10.83
C PRO A 236 5.93 -3.97 9.43
N SER A 237 5.98 -2.69 9.11
CA SER A 237 5.75 -2.17 7.76
C SER A 237 6.99 -1.37 7.36
N PRO A 238 7.45 -1.46 6.11
CA PRO A 238 8.46 -0.54 5.57
C PRO A 238 8.09 0.94 5.76
N HIS A 239 6.80 1.24 5.90
CA HIS A 239 6.25 2.58 6.10
C HIS A 239 6.00 2.94 7.58
N ALA A 240 6.32 2.03 8.52
CA ALA A 240 6.15 2.30 9.94
C ALA A 240 7.11 3.41 10.40
N ASN A 241 6.55 4.49 10.95
CA ASN A 241 7.34 5.61 11.45
C ASN A 241 7.55 5.49 12.98
N PRO A 242 8.81 5.41 13.48
CA PRO A 242 9.09 5.28 14.90
C PRO A 242 8.69 6.51 15.73
N SER A 243 8.45 7.66 15.08
CA SER A 243 7.97 8.89 15.72
C SER A 243 6.45 8.95 15.84
N TRP A 244 5.73 7.93 15.35
CA TRP A 244 4.28 7.84 15.43
C TRP A 244 3.83 7.43 16.83
N THR A 245 3.04 8.28 17.49
CA THR A 245 2.58 8.07 18.87
C THR A 245 1.14 7.56 18.93
N LYS A 246 0.72 7.05 20.10
CA LYS A 246 -0.68 6.69 20.38
C LYS A 246 -1.62 7.88 20.11
N GLU A 247 -1.22 9.07 20.54
CA GLU A 247 -1.94 10.33 20.33
C GLU A 247 -2.13 10.66 18.83
N CYS A 248 -1.13 10.38 17.97
CA CYS A 248 -1.29 10.52 16.52
C CYS A 248 -2.41 9.61 16.00
N GLY A 249 -2.43 8.35 16.45
CA GLY A 249 -3.48 7.39 16.10
C GLY A 249 -4.87 7.81 16.58
N GLU A 250 -4.98 8.36 17.78
CA GLU A 250 -6.24 8.86 18.34
C GLU A 250 -6.76 10.10 17.61
N ALA A 251 -5.87 11.06 17.31
CA ALA A 251 -6.22 12.26 16.56
C ALA A 251 -6.70 11.93 15.13
N VAL A 252 -6.07 10.93 14.49
CA VAL A 252 -6.50 10.38 13.20
C VAL A 252 -7.90 9.78 13.29
N LYS A 253 -8.15 8.91 14.28
CA LYS A 253 -9.47 8.28 14.48
C LYS A 253 -10.56 9.33 14.73
N HIS A 254 -10.25 10.34 15.54
CA HIS A 254 -11.18 11.43 15.84
C HIS A 254 -11.53 12.24 14.59
N SER A 255 -10.53 12.67 13.82
CA SER A 255 -10.73 13.39 12.56
C SER A 255 -11.63 12.64 11.58
N ARG A 256 -11.43 11.32 11.44
CA ARG A 256 -12.29 10.48 10.58
C ARG A 256 -13.71 10.33 11.09
N ARG A 257 -13.88 10.23 12.41
CA ARG A 257 -15.21 10.17 13.00
C ARG A 257 -16.00 11.44 12.67
N MET A 258 -15.37 12.61 12.80
CA MET A 258 -16.00 13.88 12.43
C MET A 258 -16.27 13.95 10.92
N PHE A 259 -15.35 13.46 10.07
CA PHE A 259 -15.58 13.42 8.63
C PHE A 259 -16.76 12.51 8.23
N ARG A 260 -16.90 11.35 8.86
CA ARG A 260 -18.06 10.46 8.65
C ARG A 260 -19.37 11.10 9.09
N GLN A 261 -19.36 11.89 10.16
CA GLN A 261 -20.53 12.66 10.58
C GLN A 261 -20.88 13.73 9.53
N TYR A 262 -19.88 14.48 9.04
CA TYR A 262 -20.07 15.42 7.94
C TYR A 262 -20.64 14.75 6.68
N LEU A 263 -20.14 13.59 6.26
CA LEU A 263 -20.69 12.90 5.09
C LEU A 263 -22.14 12.41 5.28
N ALA A 264 -22.56 12.16 6.52
CA ALA A 264 -23.94 11.73 6.81
C ALA A 264 -24.94 12.90 6.81
N THR A 265 -24.49 14.12 7.13
CA THR A 265 -25.38 15.28 7.31
C THR A 265 -25.19 16.38 6.25
N HIS A 266 -23.99 16.47 5.68
CA HIS A 266 -23.47 17.59 4.90
C HIS A 266 -23.73 18.96 5.55
N SER A 267 -23.79 19.02 6.88
CA SER A 267 -24.06 20.27 7.60
C SER A 267 -22.80 21.15 7.72
N GLU A 268 -23.00 22.46 7.71
CA GLU A 268 -21.90 23.42 7.89
C GLU A 268 -21.26 23.29 9.29
N GLU A 269 -22.06 22.95 10.30
CA GLU A 269 -21.58 22.72 11.68
C GLU A 269 -20.66 21.49 11.77
N ASP A 270 -21.04 20.38 11.14
CA ASP A 270 -20.21 19.17 11.10
C ASP A 270 -18.93 19.41 10.28
N TRP A 271 -19.02 20.24 9.23
CA TRP A 271 -17.84 20.67 8.47
C TRP A 271 -16.86 21.48 9.32
N GLU A 272 -17.34 22.44 10.11
CA GLU A 272 -16.50 23.19 11.04
C GLU A 272 -15.85 22.27 12.09
N THR A 273 -16.64 21.34 12.63
CA THR A 273 -16.16 20.36 13.62
C THR A 273 -15.06 19.46 13.02
N TYR A 274 -15.26 18.97 11.78
CA TYR A 274 -14.25 18.23 11.05
C TYR A 274 -12.99 19.05 10.79
N LYS A 275 -13.12 20.32 10.35
CA LYS A 275 -11.97 21.21 10.12
C LYS A 275 -11.14 21.39 11.39
N LEU A 276 -11.77 21.59 12.55
CA LEU A 276 -11.09 21.67 13.83
C LEU A 276 -10.32 20.38 14.16
N ALA A 277 -10.97 19.22 14.01
CA ALA A 277 -10.35 17.92 14.26
C ALA A 277 -9.19 17.63 13.30
N ARG A 278 -9.35 17.94 12.00
CA ARG A 278 -8.31 17.83 10.97
C ARG A 278 -7.08 18.68 11.30
N ASN A 279 -7.31 19.93 11.67
CA ASN A 279 -6.24 20.86 12.05
C ASN A 279 -5.50 20.39 13.31
N GLN A 280 -6.24 19.92 14.32
CA GLN A 280 -5.65 19.38 15.54
C GLN A 280 -4.82 18.12 15.25
N LYS A 281 -5.33 17.21 14.43
CA LYS A 281 -4.58 16.04 13.95
C LYS A 281 -3.27 16.47 13.27
N GLY A 282 -3.32 17.43 12.35
CA GLY A 282 -2.13 17.96 11.69
C GLY A 282 -1.10 18.54 12.68
N LYS A 283 -1.55 19.23 13.73
CA LYS A 283 -0.67 19.76 14.80
C LYS A 283 0.01 18.65 15.59
N VAL A 284 -0.75 17.64 16.04
CA VAL A 284 -0.24 16.50 16.82
C VAL A 284 0.81 15.72 16.03
N ILE A 285 0.50 15.38 14.77
CA ILE A 285 1.42 14.64 13.90
C ILE A 285 2.69 15.45 13.64
N LYS A 286 2.57 16.74 13.28
CA LYS A 286 3.73 17.61 13.09
C LYS A 286 4.57 17.77 14.37
N ALA A 287 3.96 17.78 15.54
CA ALA A 287 4.68 17.84 16.81
C ALA A 287 5.45 16.53 17.07
N ALA A 288 4.79 15.38 16.93
CA ALA A 288 5.38 14.06 17.12
C ALA A 288 6.54 13.80 16.15
N LEU A 289 6.36 14.07 14.86
CA LEU A 289 7.41 13.92 13.85
C LEU A 289 8.62 14.83 14.11
N ARG A 290 8.38 16.09 14.50
CA ARG A 290 9.47 17.01 14.86
C ARG A 290 10.22 16.54 16.10
N HIS A 291 9.51 16.07 17.12
CA HIS A 291 10.12 15.58 18.35
C HIS A 291 10.94 14.32 18.08
N GLY A 292 10.39 13.34 17.36
CA GLY A 292 11.11 12.12 16.99
C GLY A 292 12.34 12.39 16.14
N PHE A 293 12.26 13.34 15.18
CA PHE A 293 13.44 13.76 14.41
C PHE A 293 14.52 14.40 15.30
N ARG A 294 14.15 15.28 16.23
CA ARG A 294 15.11 15.88 17.18
C ARG A 294 15.79 14.82 18.05
N ASN A 295 15.04 13.84 18.53
CA ASN A 295 15.60 12.73 19.31
C ASN A 295 16.54 11.86 18.47
N PHE A 296 16.16 11.56 17.23
CA PHE A 296 17.02 10.81 16.30
C PHE A 296 18.38 11.50 16.08
N ILE A 297 18.37 12.84 15.89
CA ILE A 297 19.60 13.62 15.76
C ILE A 297 20.38 13.65 17.06
N LYS A 298 19.72 13.86 18.21
CA LYS A 298 20.37 13.86 19.52
C LYS A 298 21.09 12.53 19.80
N GLU A 299 20.39 11.41 19.64
CA GLU A 299 20.98 10.07 19.80
C GLU A 299 22.16 9.84 18.86
N ALA A 300 22.08 10.34 17.63
CA ALA A 300 23.16 10.23 16.67
C ALA A 300 24.40 11.05 17.08
N ILE A 301 24.20 12.23 17.67
CA ILE A 301 25.30 13.03 18.22
C ILE A 301 25.92 12.32 19.42
N ASP A 302 25.09 11.79 20.32
CA ASP A 302 25.53 11.07 21.52
C ASP A 302 26.32 9.79 21.18
N GLN A 303 26.03 9.17 20.02
CA GLN A 303 26.75 8.01 19.47
C GLN A 303 28.05 8.37 18.71
N GLY A 304 28.43 9.65 18.65
CA GLY A 304 29.67 10.10 18.04
C GLY A 304 29.74 9.82 16.53
N PRO A 305 30.94 9.48 15.98
CA PRO A 305 31.13 9.32 14.53
C PRO A 305 30.17 8.32 13.88
N GLN A 306 29.84 7.21 14.56
CA GLN A 306 28.94 6.17 14.05
C GLN A 306 27.50 6.69 13.90
N GLY A 307 27.03 7.49 14.84
CA GLY A 307 25.69 8.10 14.77
C GLY A 307 25.61 9.18 13.67
N LEU A 308 26.66 9.96 13.47
CA LEU A 308 26.72 10.93 12.36
C LEU A 308 26.67 10.25 10.98
N TRP A 309 27.36 9.11 10.82
CA TRP A 309 27.25 8.29 9.61
C TRP A 309 25.83 7.75 9.39
N ARG A 310 25.11 7.37 10.47
CA ARG A 310 23.70 6.95 10.40
C ARG A 310 22.79 8.08 9.89
N VAL A 311 23.01 9.32 10.35
CA VAL A 311 22.26 10.50 9.88
C VAL A 311 22.57 10.82 8.43
N ALA A 312 23.86 10.80 8.04
CA ALA A 312 24.27 11.04 6.66
C ALA A 312 23.67 10.00 5.69
N LYS A 313 23.67 8.72 6.06
CA LYS A 313 23.04 7.64 5.29
C LYS A 313 21.52 7.84 5.18
N TRP A 314 20.85 8.18 6.28
CA TRP A 314 19.43 8.52 6.26
C TRP A 314 19.13 9.70 5.32
N ALA A 315 19.93 10.76 5.36
CA ALA A 315 19.74 11.95 4.52
C ALA A 315 19.94 11.64 3.03
N ARG A 316 20.95 10.84 2.67
CA ARG A 316 21.22 10.43 1.28
C ARG A 316 20.12 9.51 0.71
N ASN A 317 19.52 8.68 1.56
CA ASN A 317 18.50 7.72 1.16
C ASN A 317 17.07 8.26 1.33
N ARG A 318 16.91 9.54 1.67
CA ARG A 318 15.60 10.15 1.93
C ARG A 318 14.83 10.29 0.62
N GLY A 319 13.76 9.51 0.48
CA GLY A 319 12.90 9.53 -0.72
C GLY A 319 13.26 8.51 -1.79
N GLN A 320 14.35 7.75 -1.62
CA GLN A 320 14.57 6.54 -2.40
C GLN A 320 13.68 5.44 -1.82
N GLN A 321 12.75 4.90 -2.63
CA GLN A 321 12.25 3.54 -2.43
C GLN A 321 13.47 2.67 -2.13
N GLN A 322 13.43 1.82 -1.10
CA GLN A 322 14.54 0.90 -0.83
C GLN A 322 14.65 -0.08 -2.00
N GLY A 323 15.35 0.36 -3.04
CA GLY A 323 15.74 -0.42 -4.19
C GLY A 323 16.66 -1.51 -3.68
N SER A 324 16.13 -2.72 -3.75
CA SER A 324 16.86 -3.99 -3.79
C SER A 324 17.83 -4.26 -2.64
N THR A 325 17.55 -5.34 -1.91
CA THR A 325 18.47 -6.03 -0.99
C THR A 325 19.72 -6.60 -1.70
N MET A 326 19.98 -6.21 -2.95
CA MET A 326 21.16 -6.59 -3.72
C MET A 326 22.38 -5.84 -3.19
N PRO A 327 23.39 -6.55 -2.63
CA PRO A 327 24.64 -5.95 -2.24
C PRO A 327 25.34 -5.33 -3.47
N VAL A 328 26.31 -4.47 -3.18
CA VAL A 328 27.19 -3.88 -4.19
C VAL A 328 27.83 -5.00 -5.02
N LEU A 329 27.66 -4.96 -6.35
CA LEU A 329 28.21 -5.96 -7.25
C LEU A 329 29.60 -5.53 -7.74
N LYS A 330 30.52 -6.49 -7.82
CA LYS A 330 31.86 -6.27 -8.37
C LYS A 330 31.94 -6.80 -9.78
N SER A 331 32.46 -5.99 -10.70
CA SER A 331 32.82 -6.43 -12.05
C SER A 331 34.11 -7.24 -12.01
N SER A 332 34.23 -8.20 -12.92
CA SER A 332 35.49 -8.92 -13.20
C SER A 332 36.61 -8.00 -13.68
N GLU A 333 36.27 -6.79 -14.15
CA GLU A 333 37.20 -5.75 -14.62
C GLU A 333 37.61 -4.75 -13.52
N GLY A 334 37.22 -4.98 -12.27
CA GLY A 334 37.62 -4.13 -11.13
C GLY A 334 36.71 -2.92 -10.84
N GLY A 335 35.62 -2.76 -11.58
CA GLY A 335 34.57 -1.75 -11.31
C GLY A 335 33.56 -2.19 -10.25
N VAL A 336 32.91 -1.24 -9.59
CA VAL A 336 31.90 -1.46 -8.54
C VAL A 336 30.56 -0.88 -9.00
N ALA A 337 29.47 -1.63 -8.83
CA ALA A 337 28.11 -1.21 -9.15
C ALA A 337 27.29 -1.03 -7.88
N GLU A 338 26.98 0.22 -7.54
CA GLU A 338 26.30 0.60 -6.29
C GLU A 338 24.81 0.92 -6.53
N THR A 339 24.51 1.59 -7.64
CA THR A 339 23.14 1.97 -8.02
C THR A 339 22.42 0.84 -8.77
N ASP A 340 21.08 0.85 -8.76
CA ASP A 340 20.30 -0.18 -9.44
C ASP A 340 20.52 -0.18 -10.95
N GLY A 341 20.72 0.98 -11.58
CA GLY A 341 21.08 1.09 -12.99
C GLY A 341 22.44 0.47 -13.31
N GLU A 342 23.45 0.69 -12.46
CA GLU A 342 24.77 0.06 -12.60
C GLU A 342 24.69 -1.46 -12.42
N LYS A 343 23.90 -1.93 -11.44
CA LYS A 343 23.70 -3.37 -11.19
C LYS A 343 23.01 -4.05 -12.37
N VAL A 344 21.95 -3.46 -12.93
CA VAL A 344 21.24 -3.98 -14.11
C VAL A 344 22.19 -4.07 -15.30
N ASN A 345 22.98 -3.03 -15.57
CA ASN A 345 23.94 -3.04 -16.67
C ASN A 345 25.04 -4.09 -16.49
N LEU A 346 25.52 -4.28 -15.27
CA LEU A 346 26.52 -5.31 -14.96
C LEU A 346 25.93 -6.72 -15.15
N LEU A 347 24.75 -6.99 -14.60
CA LEU A 347 24.07 -8.27 -14.75
C LEU A 347 23.75 -8.57 -16.22
N ARG A 348 23.34 -7.55 -16.99
CA ARG A 348 23.09 -7.70 -18.43
C ARG A 348 24.34 -8.16 -19.18
N LYS A 349 25.51 -7.59 -18.88
CA LYS A 349 26.79 -8.03 -19.49
C LYS A 349 27.16 -9.47 -19.14
N VAL A 350 26.87 -9.90 -17.90
CA VAL A 350 27.23 -11.23 -17.41
C VAL A 350 26.28 -12.32 -17.92
N PHE A 351 24.96 -12.07 -17.85
CA PHE A 351 23.94 -13.06 -18.23
C PHE A 351 23.67 -13.10 -19.73
N PHE A 352 23.96 -12.00 -20.45
CA PHE A 352 23.76 -11.90 -21.90
C PHE A 352 25.04 -11.38 -22.58
N PRO A 353 26.14 -12.17 -22.56
CA PRO A 353 27.34 -11.80 -23.30
C PRO A 353 27.01 -11.71 -24.79
N GLN A 354 27.73 -10.86 -25.52
CA GLN A 354 27.59 -10.86 -26.97
C GLN A 354 27.94 -12.26 -27.50
N PRO A 355 27.13 -12.82 -28.42
CA PRO A 355 27.48 -14.08 -29.06
C PRO A 355 28.87 -13.95 -29.70
N PRO A 356 29.70 -15.00 -29.67
CA PRO A 356 30.93 -15.00 -30.45
C PRO A 356 30.61 -14.71 -31.92
N GLU A 357 31.53 -14.05 -32.62
CA GLU A 357 31.39 -13.82 -34.06
C GLU A 357 31.12 -15.17 -34.75
N ALA A 358 30.14 -15.17 -35.65
CA ALA A 358 29.76 -16.37 -36.37
C ALA A 358 30.97 -16.90 -37.15
N ASP A 359 31.30 -18.17 -36.95
CA ASP A 359 32.30 -18.85 -37.75
C ASP A 359 31.73 -19.08 -39.15
N LEU A 360 32.20 -18.29 -40.13
CA LEU A 360 31.75 -18.35 -41.53
C LEU A 360 32.65 -19.28 -42.38
N SER A 361 33.49 -20.11 -41.75
CA SER A 361 34.43 -20.98 -42.46
C SER A 361 33.75 -22.05 -43.33
N ASP A 362 32.50 -22.39 -43.03
CA ASP A 362 31.66 -23.33 -43.76
C ASP A 362 30.93 -22.71 -44.97
N ILE A 363 30.82 -21.38 -45.05
CA ILE A 363 30.15 -20.68 -46.16
C ILE A 363 30.99 -20.68 -47.45
N HIS A 364 32.32 -20.87 -47.34
CA HIS A 364 33.20 -20.88 -48.51
C HIS A 364 33.26 -22.23 -49.25
N THR A 365 32.65 -23.30 -48.72
CA THR A 365 32.73 -24.65 -49.34
C THR A 365 31.58 -24.97 -50.30
N SER A 366 30.58 -24.10 -50.45
CA SER A 366 29.38 -24.35 -51.27
C SER A 366 29.36 -23.65 -52.64
N GLN A 367 30.46 -23.03 -53.07
CA GLN A 367 30.63 -22.52 -54.45
C GLN A 367 31.70 -23.28 -55.25
N ARG A 368 31.58 -24.61 -55.33
CA ARG A 368 32.11 -25.40 -56.46
C ARG A 368 31.28 -26.68 -56.61
N GLU A 369 30.20 -26.58 -57.37
CA GLU A 369 29.78 -27.57 -58.37
C GLU A 369 28.97 -26.87 -59.46
#